data_AF-A0A4P6K1I3-F1
#
_entry.id   AF-A0A4P6K1I3-F1
#
_cell.length_a   1.000
_cell.length_b   1.000
_cell.length_c   1.000
_cell.angle_alpha   90.00
_cell.angle_beta   90.00
_cell.angle_gamma   90.00
#
_symmetry.space_group_name_H-M   'P 1'
#
loop_
_entity.id
_entity.type
_entity.pdbx_description
1 polymer ?
#
loop_
_entity_poly.entity_id
_entity_poly.type
_entity_poly.pdbx_seq_one_letter_code
_entity_poly.pdbx_strand_id
1 'polypeptide(L)'
;MYRFKGFDSAQCGDSMSALEAMVNAWMEGEHPRIRYMCQSMRGEHILLSFVYEDSRELEQRVSAQTQSSITGGLPRFFDDEFTDDHPTSPRIPATPPPMH
;
A
#
# COMPACT_ATOMS: atom_id res chain seq x y z
N MET A 1 -6.36 10.27 -2.61
CA MET A 1 -7.48 10.22 -3.58
C MET A 1 -7.08 9.32 -4.74
N TYR A 2 -7.99 8.52 -5.29
CA TYR A 2 -7.66 7.68 -6.46
C TYR A 2 -7.45 8.54 -7.72
N ARG A 3 -6.43 8.19 -8.50
CA ARG A 3 -6.07 8.82 -9.77
C ARG A 3 -5.98 7.78 -10.88
N PHE A 4 -6.03 8.24 -12.12
CA PHE A 4 -5.92 7.42 -13.33
C PHE A 4 -4.74 7.89 -14.19
N LYS A 5 -4.01 6.95 -14.81
CA LYS A 5 -2.99 7.24 -15.84
C LYS A 5 -3.00 6.14 -16.90
N GLY A 6 -2.86 6.52 -18.17
CA GLY A 6 -2.82 5.61 -19.30
C GLY A 6 -1.57 5.79 -20.14
N PHE A 7 -1.07 4.70 -20.75
CA PHE A 7 0.08 4.68 -21.63
C PHE A 7 -0.26 3.89 -22.89
N ASP A 8 -0.05 4.48 -24.07
CA ASP A 8 -0.41 3.92 -25.36
C ASP A 8 0.86 3.66 -26.19
N SER A 9 1.06 2.43 -26.63
CA SER A 9 2.18 2.04 -27.52
C SER A 9 2.25 2.84 -28.82
N ALA A 10 1.13 3.38 -29.32
CA ALA A 10 1.11 4.26 -30.49
C ALA A 10 1.94 5.56 -30.28
N GLN A 11 2.06 6.02 -29.03
CA GLN A 11 2.91 7.17 -28.67
C GLN A 11 4.40 6.81 -28.58
N CYS A 12 4.71 5.51 -28.63
CA CYS A 12 6.05 4.93 -28.44
C CYS A 12 6.68 4.49 -29.77
N GLY A 13 6.05 4.83 -30.92
CA GLY A 13 6.45 4.34 -32.24
C GLY A 13 6.37 2.81 -32.34
N ASP A 14 5.38 2.21 -31.68
CA ASP A 14 5.13 0.76 -31.60
C ASP A 14 6.27 -0.06 -30.97
N SER A 15 7.26 0.60 -30.38
CA SER A 15 8.32 -0.04 -29.61
C SER A 15 7.84 -0.37 -28.20
N MET A 16 7.66 -1.67 -27.91
CA MET A 16 7.32 -2.17 -26.59
C MET A 16 8.34 -1.73 -25.52
N SER A 17 9.63 -1.70 -25.87
CA SER A 17 10.69 -1.25 -24.96
C SER A 17 10.61 0.25 -24.65
N ALA A 18 10.13 1.08 -25.59
CA ALA A 18 9.89 2.50 -25.32
C ALA A 18 8.66 2.71 -24.43
N LEU A 19 7.59 1.92 -24.62
CA LEU A 19 6.43 1.92 -23.72
C LEU A 19 6.84 1.53 -22.29
N GLU A 20 7.60 0.45 -22.15
CA GLU A 20 8.13 -0.01 -20.87
C GLU A 20 9.01 1.07 -20.20
N ALA A 21 9.92 1.69 -20.95
CA ALA A 21 10.77 2.77 -20.42
C ALA A 21 9.96 3.97 -19.90
N MET A 22 8.88 4.38 -20.58
CA MET A 22 8.01 5.46 -20.10
C MET A 22 7.24 5.06 -18.83
N VAL A 23 6.74 3.82 -18.75
CA VAL A 23 6.06 3.32 -17.55
C VAL A 23 7.03 3.26 -16.38
N ASN A 24 8.24 2.72 -16.59
CA ASN A 24 9.26 2.63 -15.54
C ASN A 24 9.71 4.02 -15.05
N ALA A 25 9.97 4.96 -15.95
CA ALA A 25 10.33 6.34 -15.59
C ALA A 25 9.20 7.05 -14.79
N TRP A 26 7.93 6.75 -15.09
CA TRP A 26 6.82 7.22 -14.26
C TRP A 26 6.81 6.57 -12.87
N MET A 27 6.94 5.23 -12.82
CA MET A 27 6.92 4.47 -11.57
C MET A 27 8.04 4.94 -10.62
N GLU A 28 9.23 5.23 -11.14
CA GLU A 28 10.37 5.77 -10.39
C GLU A 28 10.18 7.25 -10.01
N GLY A 29 9.64 8.09 -10.90
CA GLY A 29 9.46 9.52 -10.64
C GLY A 29 8.33 9.86 -9.65
N GLU A 30 7.22 9.12 -9.70
CA GLU A 30 6.03 9.39 -8.87
C GLU A 30 5.86 8.39 -7.71
N HIS A 31 6.55 7.24 -7.71
CA HIS A 31 6.35 6.12 -6.79
C HIS A 31 4.86 5.80 -6.51
N PRO A 32 4.00 5.65 -7.54
CA PRO A 32 2.55 5.56 -7.38
C PRO A 32 2.14 4.24 -6.71
N ARG A 33 1.24 4.29 -5.72
CA ARG A 33 0.66 3.08 -5.13
C ARG A 33 -0.42 2.54 -6.07
N ILE A 34 -0.04 1.62 -6.96
CA ILE A 34 -0.97 0.98 -7.89
C ILE A 34 -2.05 0.21 -7.13
N ARG A 35 -3.31 0.39 -7.54
CA ARG A 35 -4.50 -0.25 -6.96
C ARG A 35 -5.22 -1.17 -7.94
N TYR A 36 -5.23 -0.77 -9.21
CA TYR A 36 -5.70 -1.60 -10.30
C TYR A 36 -4.88 -1.29 -11.56
N MET A 37 -4.64 -2.30 -12.37
CA MET A 37 -4.00 -2.19 -13.68
C MET A 37 -4.79 -3.06 -14.64
N CYS A 38 -5.05 -2.55 -15.83
CA CYS A 38 -5.53 -3.34 -16.94
C CYS A 38 -4.78 -3.02 -18.24
N GLN A 39 -4.74 -4.01 -19.12
CA GLN A 39 -4.23 -3.91 -20.47
C GLN A 39 -5.41 -4.13 -21.43
N SER A 40 -5.46 -3.34 -22.49
CA SER A 40 -6.37 -3.56 -23.63
C SER A 40 -5.63 -3.38 -24.96
N MET A 41 -6.22 -3.92 -26.03
CA MET A 41 -5.72 -3.77 -27.40
C MET A 41 -6.62 -2.80 -28.17
N ARG A 42 -6.02 -1.91 -28.96
CA ARG A 42 -6.70 -0.95 -29.84
C ARG A 42 -6.09 -1.06 -31.23
N GLY A 43 -6.57 -2.03 -32.01
CA GLY A 43 -5.88 -2.46 -33.22
C GLY A 43 -4.61 -3.21 -32.83
N GLU A 44 -3.48 -2.85 -33.43
CA GLU A 44 -2.16 -3.43 -33.10
C GLU A 44 -1.50 -2.78 -31.87
N HIS A 45 -2.06 -1.66 -31.39
CA HIS A 45 -1.52 -0.92 -30.25
C HIS A 45 -2.03 -1.47 -28.90
N ILE A 46 -1.11 -1.63 -27.95
CA ILE A 46 -1.38 -1.89 -26.54
C ILE A 46 -1.68 -0.57 -25.82
N LEU A 47 -2.75 -0.55 -25.02
CA LEU A 47 -3.06 0.47 -24.03
C LEU A 47 -2.94 -0.12 -22.62
N LEU A 48 -2.07 0.46 -21.79
CA LEU A 48 -1.95 0.16 -20.37
C LEU A 48 -2.69 1.24 -19.58
N SER A 49 -3.52 0.83 -18.61
CA SER A 49 -4.34 1.73 -17.81
C SER A 49 -4.19 1.42 -16.33
N PHE A 50 -3.86 2.43 -15.53
CA PHE A 50 -3.54 2.32 -14.11
C PHE A 50 -4.49 3.19 -13.27
N VAL A 51 -5.09 2.58 -12.24
CA VAL A 51 -5.70 3.31 -11.11
C VAL A 51 -4.75 3.21 -9.93
N TYR A 52 -4.38 4.35 -9.36
CA TYR A 52 -3.37 4.44 -8.32
C TYR A 52 -3.72 5.48 -7.26
N GLU A 53 -3.00 5.45 -6.13
CA GLU A 53 -3.00 6.52 -5.14
C GLU A 53 -1.63 7.22 -5.13
N ASP A 54 -1.64 8.49 -4.79
CA ASP A 54 -0.41 9.25 -4.52
C ASP A 54 0.17 8.81 -3.18
N SER A 55 1.38 8.22 -3.22
CA SER A 55 2.04 7.69 -2.02
C SER A 55 2.37 8.79 -1.00
N ARG A 56 2.58 10.03 -1.46
CA ARG A 56 2.85 11.17 -0.57
C ARG A 56 1.62 11.53 0.27
N GLU A 57 0.42 11.37 -0.28
CA GLU A 57 -0.85 11.53 0.47
C GLU A 57 -1.00 10.47 1.57
N LEU A 58 -0.53 9.25 1.32
CA LEU A 58 -0.58 8.15 2.28
C LEU A 58 0.44 8.35 3.41
N GLU A 59 1.69 8.67 3.07
CA GLU A 59 2.76 8.96 4.04
C GLU A 59 2.39 10.13 4.96
N GLN A 60 1.79 11.20 4.42
CA GLN A 60 1.30 12.32 5.23
C GLN A 60 0.20 11.90 6.22
N ARG A 61 -0.73 11.03 5.81
CA ARG A 61 -1.79 10.51 6.70
C ARG A 61 -1.19 9.63 7.80
N VAL A 62 -0.25 8.76 7.47
CA VAL A 62 0.46 7.93 8.45
C VAL A 62 1.24 8.83 9.42
N SER A 63 2.01 9.80 8.92
CA SER A 63 2.78 10.74 9.74
C SER A 63 1.90 11.58 10.67
N ALA A 64 0.77 12.08 10.19
CA ALA A 64 -0.19 12.85 11.00
C ALA A 64 -0.91 11.98 12.05
N GLN A 65 -1.18 10.71 11.73
CA GLN A 65 -1.70 9.74 12.69
C GLN A 65 -0.65 9.40 13.76
N THR A 66 0.61 9.17 13.36
CA THR A 66 1.72 8.94 14.28
C THR A 66 1.93 10.15 15.19
N GLN A 67 1.91 11.38 14.66
CA GLN A 67 2.01 12.61 15.46
C GLN A 67 0.83 12.80 16.43
N SER A 68 -0.39 12.42 16.04
CA SER A 68 -1.56 12.46 16.93
C SER A 68 -1.46 11.44 18.07
N SER A 69 -0.77 10.32 17.87
CA SER A 69 -0.47 9.35 18.95
C SER A 69 0.58 9.83 19.95
N ILE A 70 1.40 10.85 19.64
CA ILE A 70 2.45 11.35 20.56
C ILE A 70 1.86 12.28 21.64
N THR A 71 0.73 12.95 21.37
CA THR A 71 0.07 13.87 22.31
C THR A 71 -1.12 13.25 23.07
N GLY A 72 -1.38 11.95 22.90
CA GLY A 72 -2.64 11.31 23.29
C GLY A 72 -2.54 9.90 23.90
N GLY A 73 -1.41 9.54 24.51
CA GLY A 73 -1.30 8.34 25.36
C GLY A 73 -0.38 7.22 24.84
N LEU A 74 0.80 7.13 25.46
CA LEU A 74 1.64 5.93 25.64
C LEU A 74 1.70 4.93 24.46
N PRO A 75 2.69 5.05 23.55
CA PRO A 75 3.05 3.92 22.69
C PRO A 75 3.70 2.84 23.56
N ARG A 76 2.97 1.74 23.81
CA ARG A 76 3.61 0.53 24.35
C ARG A 76 4.45 -0.13 23.26
N PHE A 77 5.76 -0.01 23.44
CA PHE A 77 6.81 -0.96 23.07
C PHE A 77 6.36 -2.11 22.16
N PHE A 78 6.75 -2.04 20.89
CA PHE A 78 7.12 -3.22 20.12
C PHE A 78 8.65 -3.20 20.02
N ASP A 79 9.27 -3.81 21.02
CA ASP A 79 10.69 -4.18 20.98
C ASP A 79 10.79 -5.59 20.40
N ASP A 80 11.81 -5.84 19.58
CA ASP A 80 12.00 -7.09 18.87
C ASP A 80 12.76 -8.08 19.77
N GLU A 81 12.08 -9.11 20.29
CA GLU A 81 12.78 -10.26 20.87
C GLU A 81 12.14 -11.58 20.44
N PHE A 82 12.79 -12.21 19.47
CA PHE A 82 12.44 -13.53 18.94
C PHE A 82 12.92 -14.62 19.91
N THR A 83 12.06 -15.07 20.83
CA THR A 83 12.33 -16.23 21.68
C THR A 83 11.24 -17.30 21.53
N ASP A 84 11.67 -18.49 21.10
CA ASP A 84 10.90 -19.72 21.02
C ASP A 84 10.74 -20.34 22.43
N ASP A 85 9.50 -20.52 22.93
CA ASP A 85 9.18 -21.56 23.92
C ASP A 85 7.67 -21.89 23.98
N HIS A 86 7.33 -23.11 23.55
CA HIS A 86 6.39 -24.06 24.17
C HIS A 86 4.99 -23.60 24.70
N PRO A 87 3.88 -24.09 24.12
CA PRO A 87 2.52 -23.83 24.62
C PRO A 87 2.04 -24.87 25.66
N THR A 88 2.41 -24.75 26.94
CA THR A 88 1.66 -25.40 28.03
C THR A 88 0.75 -24.44 28.78
N SER A 89 -0.55 -24.54 28.47
CA SER A 89 -1.61 -24.18 29.40
C SER A 89 -1.47 -24.95 30.72
N PRO A 90 -1.89 -24.35 31.85
CA PRO A 90 -2.97 -25.03 32.57
C PRO A 90 -4.02 -24.11 33.23
N ARG A 91 -5.29 -24.45 32.97
CA ARG A 91 -6.48 -24.39 33.87
C ARG A 91 -6.91 -23.06 34.51
N ILE A 92 -8.12 -22.67 34.09
CA ILE A 92 -9.11 -21.80 34.77
C ILE A 92 -9.47 -22.31 36.20
N PRO A 93 -10.04 -21.47 37.09
CA PRO A 93 -11.51 -21.42 37.18
C PRO A 93 -12.11 -20.00 37.35
N ALA A 94 -13.43 -19.90 37.16
CA ALA A 94 -14.19 -18.66 37.00
C ALA A 94 -14.81 -18.10 38.30
N THR A 95 -15.17 -16.80 38.29
CA THR A 95 -16.19 -16.18 39.18
C THR A 95 -16.70 -14.81 38.65
N PRO A 96 -18.01 -14.65 38.41
CA PRO A 96 -18.74 -13.36 38.43
C PRO A 96 -19.45 -13.19 39.83
N PRO A 97 -20.38 -12.24 40.08
CA PRO A 97 -20.85 -11.08 39.30
C PRO A 97 -20.42 -9.77 40.04
N PRO A 98 -21.22 -8.74 40.47
CA PRO A 98 -22.66 -8.44 40.38
C PRO A 98 -23.03 -7.41 39.28
N MET A 99 -24.28 -6.93 39.30
CA MET A 99 -24.77 -5.68 38.66
C MET A 99 -25.41 -4.79 39.73
N HIS A 100 -25.52 -3.48 39.47
CA HIS A 100 -26.30 -2.53 40.26
C HIS A 100 -26.91 -1.43 39.37
#